data_AF-A0A2V7DJ69-F1
#
_entry.id   AF-A0A2V7DJ69-F1
#
_cell.length_a   1.000
_cell.length_b   1.000
_cell.length_c   1.000
_cell.angle_alpha   90.00
_cell.angle_beta   90.00
_cell.angle_gamma   90.00
#
_symmetry.space_group_name_H-M   'P 1'
#
loop_
_entity.id
_entity.type
_entity.pdbx_description
1 polymer ?
#
loop_
_entity_poly.entity_id
_entity_poly.type
_entity_poly.pdbx_seq_one_letter_code
_entity_poly.pdbx_strand_id
1 'polypeptide(L)'
;MRAFLLAWLVLLAGPLPALAQTRTITPQAVGKAGGSGFYVDSWAVIIGINDYQHPRIPKLRYAVNDARAVERTLLAQGFLPERIVTLVDGEATKHRIESVLGDELRRKVGPNDRVLVFFAGHGKTDALRSGEEEGYLIPVDGDPGGLFGSAISMTALRQISDRLPAKHILYIVDACYSGYAVFNRAIADDLLEEMVKKPAIQILTAGRQQDQAQEREGHGVFTQVLVRGLAGDAFTGKDWVALEELGVWMKQRVFAESNRKQLPQFGNISGEGQFVFTRPGDQVAAVAPPPAPPDSSRPTVRVEPRQQFGTLAVVAQIDGIEVWLGDERIGETRIGSALLVEQLGAGRYRVKASKGGYKPWEREIQVAANRRLEVMIDIEPLRPEGPITLKTDDGAEMVLIPAGEFWMGSDADDERERPRHRVSLDRFYIDKYEMTNERFRRFIDARGYERQELWSAAGWQWRASQRGFDGASVAMQPQFFGDSKWNGPSQPVVGVSWWEADAFCRFAGKRLPTEAEWEKAARGADGRRYPWGESWDAGRSNSDHTNLHRTAPVGSYPQGVSAYGAHDMAGNAAEWYYRRSPERNPKGPVSGESKVLRGGSWDNKSKDQRSTFRHDDTPNERGRRIGFRCAKDAEP
;
A
#
# COMPACT_ATOMS: atom_id res chain seq x y z
N MET A 1 -77.48 -18.14 -8.82
CA MET A 1 -78.31 -17.77 -9.99
C MET A 1 -77.58 -16.63 -10.71
N ARG A 2 -77.02 -16.86 -11.92
CA ARG A 2 -77.48 -16.31 -13.22
C ARG A 2 -77.72 -14.78 -13.18
N ALA A 3 -77.24 -13.90 -14.05
CA ALA A 3 -76.46 -13.98 -15.29
C ALA A 3 -76.07 -12.53 -15.74
N PHE A 4 -75.05 -12.43 -16.61
CA PHE A 4 -74.87 -11.56 -17.81
C PHE A 4 -75.59 -10.18 -17.89
N LEU A 5 -74.89 -9.04 -18.05
CA LEU A 5 -74.19 -8.47 -19.24
C LEU A 5 -75.09 -7.61 -20.17
N LEU A 6 -74.51 -6.48 -20.60
CA LEU A 6 -74.80 -5.60 -21.76
C LEU A 6 -75.98 -4.59 -21.67
N ALA A 7 -75.96 -3.40 -22.28
CA ALA A 7 -74.99 -2.37 -22.70
C ALA A 7 -75.70 -1.43 -23.72
N TRP A 8 -75.01 -0.33 -24.09
CA TRP A 8 -75.08 0.44 -25.36
C TRP A 8 -75.81 1.80 -25.42
N LEU A 9 -75.00 2.84 -25.68
CA LEU A 9 -75.12 3.87 -26.74
C LEU A 9 -73.71 4.52 -26.91
N VAL A 10 -72.89 4.38 -27.97
CA VAL A 10 -73.02 4.65 -29.44
C VAL A 10 -73.10 6.15 -29.73
N LEU A 11 -72.33 6.83 -30.60
CA LEU A 11 -71.32 6.60 -31.66
C LEU A 11 -70.62 7.98 -31.87
N LEU A 12 -69.37 8.09 -32.34
CA LEU A 12 -69.01 8.17 -33.77
C LEU A 12 -67.48 8.17 -33.93
N ALA A 13 -66.99 7.39 -34.90
CA ALA A 13 -65.59 7.22 -35.27
C ALA A 13 -65.33 7.68 -36.71
N GLY A 14 -64.08 8.04 -37.01
CA GLY A 14 -63.52 8.11 -38.36
C GLY A 14 -61.98 8.21 -38.32
N PRO A 15 -61.24 7.59 -39.26
CA PRO A 15 -59.98 6.88 -38.93
C PRO A 15 -58.71 7.51 -39.51
N LEU A 16 -57.54 7.16 -38.96
CA LEU A 16 -56.26 7.18 -39.68
C LEU A 16 -55.44 5.91 -39.38
N PRO A 17 -54.80 5.29 -40.38
CA PRO A 17 -54.06 4.04 -40.26
C PRO A 17 -52.57 4.24 -39.94
N ALA A 18 -51.95 3.18 -39.43
CA ALA A 18 -50.54 3.07 -39.07
C ALA A 18 -49.61 2.78 -40.27
N LEU A 19 -48.32 3.13 -40.15
CA LEU A 19 -47.17 2.35 -40.62
C LEU A 19 -45.86 2.86 -39.97
N ALA A 20 -44.99 1.92 -39.62
CA ALA A 20 -43.75 2.13 -38.87
C ALA A 20 -42.63 2.79 -39.70
N GLN A 21 -41.81 3.65 -39.08
CA GLN A 21 -40.48 4.02 -39.58
C GLN A 21 -39.48 4.30 -38.44
N THR A 22 -38.27 3.82 -38.68
CA THR A 22 -37.03 3.79 -37.90
C THR A 22 -36.38 5.16 -37.74
N ARG A 23 -35.69 5.40 -36.59
CA ARG A 23 -34.67 6.46 -36.30
C ARG A 23 -35.10 7.91 -36.63
N THR A 24 -35.07 8.86 -35.70
CA THR A 24 -33.84 9.50 -35.22
C THR A 24 -34.23 10.39 -34.03
N ILE A 25 -33.79 10.08 -32.81
CA ILE A 25 -33.89 11.02 -31.69
C ILE A 25 -32.70 11.95 -31.81
N THR A 26 -32.95 13.19 -32.21
CA THR A 26 -31.99 14.30 -32.12
C THR A 26 -31.84 14.64 -30.63
N PRO A 27 -30.65 14.48 -30.02
CA PRO A 27 -30.45 14.96 -28.66
C PRO A 27 -30.45 16.48 -28.68
N GLN A 28 -31.42 17.07 -28.00
CA GLN A 28 -31.41 18.48 -27.66
C GLN A 28 -30.15 18.74 -26.83
N ALA A 29 -29.33 19.68 -27.29
CA ALA A 29 -28.06 20.03 -26.69
C ALA A 29 -28.23 20.41 -25.21
N VAL A 30 -27.73 19.55 -24.32
CA VAL A 30 -27.47 19.92 -22.93
C VAL A 30 -26.27 20.85 -22.94
N GLY A 31 -26.50 22.10 -22.56
CA GLY A 31 -25.45 23.12 -22.45
C GLY A 31 -24.34 22.66 -21.52
N LYS A 32 -23.09 22.80 -21.99
CA LYS A 32 -21.88 22.73 -21.16
C LYS A 32 -21.95 23.81 -20.07
N ALA A 33 -22.14 23.41 -18.82
CA ALA A 33 -21.81 24.21 -17.64
C ALA A 33 -20.73 23.43 -16.86
N GLY A 34 -19.60 24.09 -16.58
CA GLY A 34 -18.35 23.49 -16.14
C GLY A 34 -18.34 23.00 -14.68
N GLY A 35 -18.76 21.76 -14.45
CA GLY A 35 -18.50 21.02 -13.22
C GLY A 35 -17.60 19.81 -13.50
N SER A 36 -16.69 19.48 -12.58
CA SER A 36 -15.71 18.40 -12.66
C SER A 36 -16.32 16.97 -12.57
N GLY A 37 -17.61 16.82 -12.86
CA GLY A 37 -18.37 15.56 -12.72
C GLY A 37 -18.83 15.24 -11.29
N PHE A 38 -18.17 15.78 -10.25
CA PHE A 38 -18.45 15.43 -8.84
C PHE A 38 -19.22 16.49 -8.05
N TYR A 39 -19.09 17.77 -8.41
CA TYR A 39 -19.68 18.89 -7.70
C TYR A 39 -20.34 19.87 -8.66
N VAL A 40 -21.37 20.56 -8.18
CA VAL A 40 -21.92 21.72 -8.89
C VAL A 40 -20.93 22.87 -8.74
N ASP A 41 -20.65 23.29 -7.51
CA ASP A 41 -19.70 24.36 -7.24
C ASP A 41 -18.64 23.99 -6.19
N SER A 42 -17.53 24.74 -6.21
CA SER A 42 -16.39 24.57 -5.30
C SER A 42 -16.07 25.88 -4.60
N TRP A 43 -16.12 25.87 -3.26
CA TRP A 43 -15.90 27.04 -2.41
C TRP A 43 -14.66 26.83 -1.54
N ALA A 44 -13.88 27.89 -1.30
CA ALA A 44 -12.75 27.81 -0.40
C ALA A 44 -12.65 29.00 0.56
N VAL A 45 -12.17 28.74 1.77
CA VAL A 45 -11.77 29.76 2.74
C VAL A 45 -10.32 29.47 3.12
N ILE A 46 -9.43 30.42 2.86
CA ILE A 46 -7.99 30.23 2.99
C ILE A 46 -7.47 31.24 4.01
N ILE A 47 -6.87 30.73 5.08
CA ILE A 47 -6.45 31.53 6.22
C ILE A 47 -4.95 31.36 6.43
N GLY A 48 -4.21 32.47 6.48
CA GLY A 48 -2.76 32.46 6.73
C GLY A 48 -2.37 33.58 7.67
N ILE A 49 -1.73 33.27 8.79
CA ILE A 49 -1.43 34.25 9.85
C ILE A 49 0.05 34.20 10.22
N ASN A 50 0.80 35.20 9.80
CA ASN A 50 2.17 35.44 10.22
C ASN A 50 2.22 36.34 11.47
N ASP A 51 1.44 37.43 11.45
CA ASP A 51 1.56 38.55 12.37
C ASP A 51 0.42 38.59 13.40
N TYR A 52 0.55 37.78 14.45
CA TYR A 52 -0.38 37.78 15.59
C TYR A 52 -0.33 39.09 16.39
N GLN A 53 -1.49 39.57 16.81
CA GLN A 53 -1.60 40.80 17.62
C GLN A 53 -1.09 40.58 19.05
N HIS A 54 -1.33 39.40 19.62
CA HIS A 54 -0.96 39.11 21.00
C HIS A 54 0.56 38.85 21.11
N PRO A 55 1.32 39.60 21.93
CA PRO A 55 2.79 39.56 21.95
C PRO A 55 3.39 38.23 22.42
N ARG A 56 2.62 37.42 23.17
CA ARG A 56 3.01 36.07 23.60
C ARG A 56 2.93 34.99 22.50
N ILE A 57 2.31 35.28 21.35
CA ILE A 57 2.26 34.32 20.24
C ILE A 57 3.43 34.61 19.31
N PRO A 58 4.33 33.64 19.04
CA PRO A 58 5.43 33.84 18.12
C PRO A 58 4.94 34.14 16.70
N LYS A 59 5.58 35.10 16.02
CA LYS A 59 5.30 35.35 14.60
C LYS A 59 5.75 34.18 13.73
N LEU A 60 4.97 33.89 12.69
CA LEU A 60 5.33 32.90 11.68
C LEU A 60 5.92 33.60 10.45
N ARG A 61 6.75 32.87 9.68
CA ARG A 61 7.42 33.42 8.51
C ARG A 61 6.66 33.16 7.21
N TYR A 62 5.96 32.02 7.12
CA TYR A 62 5.48 31.51 5.84
C TYR A 62 3.99 31.17 5.80
N ALA A 63 3.23 31.33 6.88
CA ALA A 63 1.81 30.97 6.91
C ALA A 63 0.98 31.73 5.86
N VAL A 64 1.29 33.02 5.63
CA VAL A 64 0.67 33.80 4.54
C VAL A 64 1.11 33.28 3.16
N ASN A 65 2.38 32.92 3.00
CA ASN A 65 2.88 32.38 1.74
C ASN A 65 2.24 31.01 1.42
N ASP A 66 2.09 30.16 2.42
CA ASP A 66 1.40 28.87 2.39
C ASP A 66 -0.06 29.05 1.94
N ALA A 67 -0.80 29.97 2.58
CA ALA A 67 -2.15 30.33 2.17
C ALA A 67 -2.24 30.75 0.69
N ARG A 68 -1.34 31.64 0.23
CA ARG A 68 -1.32 32.09 -1.17
C ARG A 68 -0.92 30.97 -2.14
N ALA A 69 -0.08 30.03 -1.75
CA ALA A 69 0.27 28.88 -2.57
C ALA A 69 -0.91 27.92 -2.74
N VAL A 70 -1.66 27.66 -1.66
CA VAL A 70 -2.89 26.87 -1.73
C VAL A 70 -3.95 27.58 -2.58
N GLU A 71 -4.13 28.90 -2.44
CA GLU A 71 -5.04 29.69 -3.28
C GLU A 71 -4.79 29.48 -4.77
N ARG A 72 -3.54 29.67 -5.22
CA ARG A 72 -3.15 29.44 -6.62
C ARG A 72 -3.41 28.00 -7.08
N THR A 73 -3.16 27.04 -6.19
CA THR A 73 -3.36 25.61 -6.49
C THR A 73 -4.84 25.28 -6.62
N LEU A 74 -5.71 25.86 -5.79
CA LEU A 74 -7.15 25.68 -5.89
C LEU A 74 -7.74 26.31 -7.15
N LEU A 75 -7.22 27.47 -7.58
CA LEU A 75 -7.57 28.05 -8.87
C LEU A 75 -7.21 27.10 -10.04
N ALA A 76 -6.02 26.51 -10.02
CA ALA A 76 -5.62 25.50 -11.02
C ALA A 76 -6.48 24.22 -10.96
N GLN A 77 -7.05 23.90 -9.79
CA GLN A 77 -8.00 22.83 -9.55
C GLN A 77 -9.45 23.16 -9.94
N GLY A 78 -9.68 24.32 -10.57
CA GLY A 78 -10.99 24.73 -11.07
C GLY A 78 -11.91 25.40 -10.04
N PHE A 79 -11.38 25.84 -8.90
CA PHE A 79 -12.14 26.74 -8.02
C PHE A 79 -12.22 28.13 -8.67
N LEU A 80 -13.40 28.75 -8.63
CA LEU A 80 -13.59 30.07 -9.20
C LEU A 80 -13.06 31.15 -8.23
N PRO A 81 -12.35 32.18 -8.71
CA PRO A 81 -11.81 33.25 -7.87
C PRO A 81 -12.85 33.89 -6.94
N GLU A 82 -14.07 34.14 -7.42
CA GLU A 82 -15.17 34.74 -6.66
C GLU A 82 -15.75 33.83 -5.55
N ARG A 83 -15.31 32.57 -5.50
CA ARG A 83 -15.69 31.56 -4.50
C ARG A 83 -14.55 31.19 -3.55
N ILE A 84 -13.42 31.86 -3.66
CA ILE A 84 -12.30 31.76 -2.72
C ILE A 84 -12.29 33.02 -1.85
N VAL A 85 -12.41 32.83 -0.54
CA VAL A 85 -12.25 33.91 0.44
C VAL A 85 -10.92 33.72 1.14
N THR A 86 -9.97 34.61 0.90
CA THR A 86 -8.64 34.56 1.53
C THR A 86 -8.55 35.61 2.64
N LEU A 87 -8.22 35.18 3.86
CA LEU A 87 -8.05 36.02 5.05
C LEU A 87 -6.60 35.93 5.51
N VAL A 88 -5.85 37.02 5.47
CA VAL A 88 -4.44 37.03 5.88
C VAL A 88 -4.17 38.02 7.00
N ASP A 89 -3.31 37.63 7.93
CA ASP A 89 -2.88 38.44 9.08
C ASP A 89 -4.05 39.17 9.76
N GLY A 90 -4.05 40.51 9.75
CA GLY A 90 -5.03 41.35 10.43
C GLY A 90 -6.50 41.11 10.01
N GLU A 91 -6.73 40.49 8.86
CA GLU A 91 -8.08 40.12 8.39
C GLU A 91 -8.60 38.85 9.06
N ALA A 92 -7.71 37.97 9.53
CA ALA A 92 -8.03 36.65 10.06
C ALA A 92 -8.42 36.70 11.55
N THR A 93 -9.33 37.61 11.91
CA THR A 93 -9.90 37.69 13.26
C THR A 93 -10.89 36.56 13.51
N LYS A 94 -11.10 36.20 14.79
CA LYS A 94 -12.10 35.19 15.17
C LYS A 94 -13.47 35.48 14.54
N HIS A 95 -13.94 36.72 14.72
CA HIS A 95 -15.23 37.17 14.21
C HIS A 95 -15.32 37.05 12.68
N ARG A 96 -14.27 37.46 11.94
CA ARG A 96 -14.28 37.38 10.49
C ARG A 96 -14.33 35.94 9.99
N ILE A 97 -13.51 35.05 10.57
CA ILE A 97 -13.47 33.63 10.22
C ILE A 97 -14.83 32.98 10.47
N GLU A 98 -15.40 33.18 11.66
CA GLU A 98 -16.71 32.61 12.01
C GLU A 98 -17.83 33.16 11.13
N SER A 99 -17.82 34.46 10.79
CA SER A 99 -18.85 35.05 9.94
C SER A 99 -18.77 34.54 8.48
N VAL A 100 -17.57 34.39 7.93
CA VAL A 100 -17.40 33.80 6.59
C VAL A 100 -17.93 32.36 6.59
N LEU A 101 -17.50 31.54 7.54
CA LEU A 101 -17.85 30.13 7.58
C LEU A 101 -19.33 29.88 7.95
N GLY A 102 -19.86 30.60 8.94
CA GLY A 102 -21.19 30.36 9.51
C GLY A 102 -22.33 31.15 8.88
N ASP A 103 -22.07 32.38 8.39
CA ASP A 103 -23.11 33.27 7.89
C ASP A 103 -23.07 33.41 6.37
N GLU A 104 -21.89 33.70 5.81
CA GLU A 104 -21.74 33.96 4.38
C GLU A 104 -21.88 32.68 3.56
N LEU A 105 -21.08 31.65 3.85
CA LEU A 105 -21.12 30.39 3.10
C LEU A 105 -22.48 29.72 3.22
N ARG A 106 -23.12 29.76 4.40
CA ARG A 106 -24.46 29.19 4.62
C ARG A 106 -25.50 29.71 3.63
N ARG A 107 -25.39 30.96 3.17
CA ARG A 107 -26.30 31.58 2.19
C ARG A 107 -25.94 31.30 0.73
N LYS A 108 -24.71 30.87 0.46
CA LYS A 108 -24.14 30.77 -0.90
C LYS A 108 -23.94 29.34 -1.39
N VAL A 109 -23.67 28.42 -0.47
CA VAL A 109 -23.33 27.02 -0.77
C VAL A 109 -24.59 26.19 -0.99
N GLY A 110 -24.56 25.29 -1.97
CA GLY A 110 -25.63 24.34 -2.30
C GLY A 110 -25.37 22.90 -1.83
N PRO A 111 -26.38 22.01 -1.91
CA PRO A 111 -26.31 20.63 -1.41
C PRO A 111 -25.38 19.69 -2.17
N ASN A 112 -24.95 20.06 -3.37
CA ASN A 112 -24.01 19.28 -4.19
C ASN A 112 -22.64 19.96 -4.34
N ASP A 113 -22.38 20.98 -3.53
CA ASP A 113 -21.12 21.73 -3.54
C ASP A 113 -20.10 21.11 -2.60
N ARG A 114 -18.85 21.54 -2.75
CA ARG A 114 -17.78 21.32 -1.77
C ARG A 114 -17.28 22.61 -1.15
N VAL A 115 -16.86 22.53 0.10
CA VAL A 115 -16.20 23.62 0.84
C VAL A 115 -14.84 23.13 1.34
N LEU A 116 -13.77 23.83 0.99
CA LEU A 116 -12.42 23.58 1.51
C LEU A 116 -11.98 24.74 2.40
N VAL A 117 -11.58 24.44 3.62
CA VAL A 117 -11.04 25.41 4.57
C VAL A 117 -9.58 25.09 4.80
N PHE A 118 -8.68 25.99 4.38
CA PHE A 118 -7.25 25.88 4.64
C PHE A 118 -6.86 26.85 5.76
N PHE A 119 -6.11 26.38 6.75
CA PHE A 119 -5.58 27.21 7.83
C PHE A 119 -4.09 26.95 8.00
N ALA A 120 -3.28 28.00 7.86
CA ALA A 120 -1.87 28.00 8.24
C ALA A 120 -1.65 29.01 9.38
N GLY A 121 -1.17 28.54 10.53
CA GLY A 121 -1.07 29.35 11.73
C GLY A 121 -0.67 28.55 12.97
N HIS A 122 -0.92 29.13 14.15
CA HIS A 122 -0.73 28.45 15.43
C HIS A 122 -1.99 27.70 15.83
N GLY A 123 -1.77 26.51 16.38
CA GLY A 123 -2.78 25.69 17.03
C GLY A 123 -2.39 25.45 18.48
N LYS A 124 -3.36 25.15 19.33
CA LYS A 124 -3.12 24.78 20.72
C LYS A 124 -4.16 23.77 21.19
N THR A 125 -3.75 22.80 21.99
CA THR A 125 -4.66 21.88 22.67
C THR A 125 -4.89 22.31 24.12
N ASP A 126 -6.10 22.04 24.61
CA ASP A 126 -6.47 22.18 26.02
C ASP A 126 -7.04 20.86 26.53
N ALA A 127 -6.64 20.44 27.73
CA ALA A 127 -7.07 19.17 28.29
C ALA A 127 -8.44 19.32 28.94
N LEU A 128 -9.40 18.48 28.55
CA LEU A 128 -10.74 18.44 29.11
C LEU A 128 -10.77 17.59 30.38
N ARG A 129 -11.76 17.85 31.24
CA ARG A 129 -11.98 17.05 32.47
C ARG A 129 -12.29 15.57 32.18
N SER A 130 -12.75 15.25 30.98
CA SER A 130 -12.98 13.87 30.51
C SER A 130 -11.69 13.08 30.26
N GLY A 131 -10.53 13.74 30.24
CA GLY A 131 -9.27 13.16 29.79
C GLY A 131 -9.05 13.24 28.27
N GLU A 132 -10.01 13.79 27.53
CA GLU A 132 -9.89 14.12 26.10
C GLU A 132 -9.19 15.48 25.93
N GLU A 133 -8.67 15.76 24.74
CA GLU A 133 -8.08 17.07 24.39
C GLU A 133 -9.00 17.81 23.41
N GLU A 134 -9.18 19.11 23.57
CA GLU A 134 -9.83 19.97 22.56
C GLU A 134 -8.77 20.78 21.82
N GLY A 135 -8.76 20.70 20.50
CA GLY A 135 -7.89 21.51 19.65
C GLY A 135 -8.49 22.87 19.33
N TYR A 136 -7.64 23.89 19.29
CA TYR A 136 -8.00 25.26 18.95
C TYR A 136 -7.12 25.78 17.82
N LEU A 137 -7.72 26.44 16.83
CA LEU A 137 -7.02 27.34 15.91
C LEU A 137 -6.95 28.71 16.56
N ILE A 138 -5.79 29.35 16.49
CA ILE A 138 -5.58 30.68 17.05
C ILE A 138 -5.75 31.72 15.94
N PRO A 139 -6.80 32.57 15.97
CA PRO A 139 -6.95 33.70 15.06
C PRO A 139 -5.93 34.80 15.35
N VAL A 140 -5.85 35.82 14.51
CA VAL A 140 -4.85 36.90 14.65
C VAL A 140 -5.01 37.69 15.96
N ASP A 141 -6.25 37.77 16.47
CA ASP A 141 -6.66 38.40 17.73
C ASP A 141 -6.79 37.41 18.91
N GLY A 142 -6.27 36.19 18.76
CA GLY A 142 -6.31 35.15 19.79
C GLY A 142 -5.39 35.42 20.99
N ASP A 143 -5.81 34.97 22.18
CA ASP A 143 -5.03 35.02 23.43
C ASP A 143 -4.65 33.59 23.89
N PRO A 144 -3.35 33.25 23.96
CA PRO A 144 -2.92 31.92 24.38
C PRO A 144 -3.25 31.58 25.85
N GLY A 145 -3.63 32.57 26.67
CA GLY A 145 -4.11 32.39 28.05
C GLY A 145 -5.63 32.27 28.19
N GLY A 146 -6.40 32.53 27.13
CA GLY A 146 -7.87 32.58 27.15
C GLY A 146 -8.49 31.91 25.93
N LEU A 147 -8.15 30.65 25.67
CA LEU A 147 -8.48 29.94 24.42
C LEU A 147 -9.99 29.87 24.15
N PHE A 148 -10.81 29.55 25.15
CA PHE A 148 -12.27 29.43 24.96
C PHE A 148 -12.91 30.70 24.36
N GLY A 149 -12.51 31.87 24.84
CA GLY A 149 -13.08 33.15 24.40
C GLY A 149 -12.47 33.67 23.09
N SER A 150 -11.17 33.44 22.90
CA SER A 150 -10.38 34.13 21.85
C SER A 150 -9.93 33.24 20.68
N ALA A 151 -9.96 31.92 20.85
CA ALA A 151 -9.61 30.95 19.81
C ALA A 151 -10.87 30.26 19.25
N ILE A 152 -10.70 29.48 18.17
CA ILE A 152 -11.78 28.72 17.53
C ILE A 152 -11.53 27.24 17.77
N SER A 153 -12.41 26.59 18.52
CA SER A 153 -12.29 25.17 18.82
C SER A 153 -12.70 24.29 17.63
N MET A 154 -12.15 23.08 17.54
CA MET A 154 -12.55 22.11 16.51
C MET A 154 -14.04 21.74 16.66
N THR A 155 -14.54 21.68 17.89
CA THR A 155 -15.97 21.51 18.15
C THR A 155 -16.81 22.66 17.59
N ALA A 156 -16.35 23.91 17.69
CA ALA A 156 -17.03 25.05 17.08
C ALA A 156 -17.02 24.97 15.55
N LEU A 157 -15.89 24.59 14.93
CA LEU A 157 -15.81 24.39 13.47
C LEU A 157 -16.77 23.30 12.98
N ARG A 158 -16.88 22.19 13.72
CA ARG A 158 -17.86 21.14 13.42
C ARG A 158 -19.29 21.66 13.50
N GLN A 159 -19.63 22.39 14.57
CA GLN A 159 -20.96 22.97 14.72
C GLN A 159 -21.30 23.97 13.60
N ILE A 160 -20.32 24.76 13.16
CA ILE A 160 -20.48 25.64 11.99
C ILE A 160 -20.72 24.82 10.73
N SER A 161 -19.92 23.76 10.51
CA SER A 161 -20.02 22.86 9.36
C SER A 161 -21.37 22.14 9.26
N ASP A 162 -21.91 21.67 10.38
CA ASP A 162 -23.20 20.96 10.44
C ASP A 162 -24.38 21.83 9.95
N ARG A 163 -24.19 23.15 9.84
CA ARG A 163 -25.19 24.10 9.35
C ARG A 163 -24.99 24.48 7.88
N LEU A 164 -23.91 24.04 7.25
CA LEU A 164 -23.64 24.24 5.83
C LEU A 164 -24.33 23.13 5.03
N PRO A 165 -25.04 23.46 3.93
CA PRO A 165 -25.72 22.46 3.13
C PRO A 165 -24.74 21.63 2.26
N ALA A 166 -23.45 21.99 2.19
CA ALA A 166 -22.44 21.35 1.35
C ALA A 166 -22.46 19.82 1.43
N LYS A 167 -22.23 19.16 0.29
CA LYS A 167 -22.02 17.70 0.26
C LYS A 167 -20.75 17.33 1.01
N HIS A 168 -19.64 18.02 0.71
CA HIS A 168 -18.35 17.73 1.32
C HIS A 168 -17.72 18.98 1.90
N ILE A 169 -17.22 18.88 3.13
CA ILE A 169 -16.47 19.92 3.82
C ILE A 169 -15.12 19.34 4.23
N LEU A 170 -14.03 20.00 3.86
CA LEU A 170 -12.68 19.56 4.18
C LEU A 170 -11.92 20.67 4.90
N TYR A 171 -11.39 20.35 6.07
CA TYR A 171 -10.44 21.18 6.80
C TYR A 171 -9.01 20.70 6.56
N ILE A 172 -8.14 21.58 6.08
CA ILE A 172 -6.70 21.34 5.96
C ILE A 172 -6.00 22.30 6.91
N VAL A 173 -5.31 21.76 7.91
CA VAL A 173 -4.75 22.54 9.02
C VAL A 173 -3.22 22.34 9.09
N ASP A 174 -2.48 23.36 8.67
CA ASP A 174 -1.03 23.48 8.84
C ASP A 174 -0.71 24.20 10.16
N ALA A 175 -0.96 23.51 11.27
CA ALA A 175 -0.72 23.96 12.64
C ALA A 175 -0.53 22.78 13.60
N CYS A 176 0.07 23.02 14.78
CA CYS A 176 0.28 22.00 15.80
C CYS A 176 -1.04 21.48 16.40
N TYR A 177 -1.34 20.20 16.11
CA TYR A 177 -2.39 19.25 16.54
C TYR A 177 -3.76 19.70 17.11
N SER A 178 -4.80 18.93 16.74
CA SER A 178 -6.23 19.29 16.78
C SER A 178 -7.14 18.51 17.74
N GLY A 179 -6.63 17.65 18.64
CA GLY A 179 -7.43 17.03 19.73
C GLY A 179 -8.62 16.12 19.34
N TYR A 180 -8.95 15.98 18.05
CA TYR A 180 -10.17 15.29 17.60
C TYR A 180 -9.95 13.80 17.32
N ALA A 181 -10.94 12.95 17.64
CA ALA A 181 -10.94 11.55 17.23
C ALA A 181 -11.11 11.42 15.71
N VAL A 182 -10.11 10.84 15.04
CA VAL A 182 -10.10 10.61 13.59
C VAL A 182 -10.28 9.11 13.32
N PHE A 183 -11.31 8.75 12.56
CA PHE A 183 -11.60 7.36 12.19
C PHE A 183 -11.18 7.09 10.74
N ASN A 184 -10.27 6.12 10.55
CA ASN A 184 -9.86 5.64 9.22
C ASN A 184 -10.48 4.26 8.95
N ARG A 185 -11.06 4.08 7.76
CA ARG A 185 -11.57 2.78 7.29
C ARG A 185 -10.86 2.44 5.99
N ALA A 186 -10.23 1.27 5.90
CA ALA A 186 -9.72 0.78 4.63
C ALA A 186 -10.91 0.50 3.68
N ILE A 187 -10.91 1.16 2.52
CA ILE A 187 -12.00 1.09 1.52
C ILE A 187 -11.42 0.50 0.24
N ALA A 188 -12.08 -0.53 -0.30
CA ALA A 188 -11.74 -1.08 -1.61
C ALA A 188 -12.15 -0.09 -2.72
N ASP A 189 -11.42 -0.03 -3.83
CA ASP A 189 -11.66 0.91 -4.96
C ASP A 189 -13.13 0.93 -5.41
N ASP A 190 -13.80 -0.23 -5.46
CA ASP A 190 -15.20 -0.38 -5.90
C ASP A 190 -16.22 0.31 -4.96
N LEU A 191 -15.86 0.50 -3.68
CA LEU A 191 -16.71 1.17 -2.69
C LEU A 191 -16.49 2.69 -2.69
N LEU A 192 -15.36 3.15 -3.26
CA LEU A 192 -14.96 4.56 -3.25
C LEU A 192 -15.90 5.42 -4.10
N GLU A 193 -16.37 4.92 -5.24
CA GLU A 193 -17.35 5.61 -6.11
C GLU A 193 -18.72 5.82 -5.43
N GLU A 194 -19.13 4.91 -4.54
CA GLU A 194 -20.35 5.08 -3.74
C GLU A 194 -20.14 6.10 -2.61
N MET A 195 -18.96 6.13 -2.00
CA MET A 195 -18.65 7.04 -0.90
C MET A 195 -18.55 8.50 -1.36
N VAL A 196 -18.08 8.78 -2.58
CA VAL A 196 -18.04 10.14 -3.16
C VAL A 196 -19.44 10.78 -3.33
N LYS A 197 -20.52 9.98 -3.23
CA LYS A 197 -21.91 10.45 -3.28
C LYS A 197 -22.49 10.79 -1.91
N LYS A 198 -21.90 10.30 -0.82
CA LYS A 198 -22.41 10.50 0.55
C LYS A 198 -21.87 11.80 1.15
N PRO A 199 -22.59 12.50 2.04
CA PRO A 199 -22.06 13.69 2.69
C PRO A 199 -20.94 13.36 3.69
N ALA A 200 -19.99 14.29 3.86
CA ALA A 200 -18.88 14.15 4.80
C ALA A 200 -18.27 15.49 5.23
N ILE A 201 -17.81 15.50 6.47
CA ILE A 201 -16.89 16.50 7.03
C ILE A 201 -15.58 15.77 7.32
N GLN A 202 -14.50 16.18 6.69
CA GLN A 202 -13.19 15.56 6.82
C GLN A 202 -12.13 16.56 7.22
N ILE A 203 -11.02 16.04 7.74
CA ILE A 203 -9.88 16.84 8.17
C ILE A 203 -8.57 16.21 7.71
N LEU A 204 -7.56 17.05 7.47
CA LEU A 204 -6.17 16.71 7.22
C LEU A 204 -5.27 17.71 7.97
N THR A 205 -4.37 17.23 8.82
CA THR A 205 -3.52 18.06 9.70
C THR A 205 -2.04 17.76 9.51
N ALA A 206 -1.17 18.75 9.76
CA ALA A 206 0.26 18.66 9.50
C ALA A 206 1.09 17.77 10.45
N GLY A 207 0.62 17.47 11.67
CA GLY A 207 1.38 16.66 12.63
C GLY A 207 0.71 16.42 13.98
N ARG A 208 1.35 15.60 14.82
CA ARG A 208 0.98 15.28 16.21
C ARG A 208 1.43 16.35 17.20
N GLN A 209 0.93 16.28 18.45
CA GLN A 209 1.24 17.21 19.57
C GLN A 209 2.75 17.40 19.85
N GLN A 210 3.61 16.49 19.37
CA GLN A 210 5.07 16.50 19.59
C GLN A 210 5.88 16.77 18.31
N ASP A 211 5.22 16.96 17.17
CA ASP A 211 5.88 17.15 15.89
C ASP A 211 6.34 18.62 15.76
N GLN A 212 7.63 18.82 15.49
CA GLN A 212 8.16 20.16 15.23
C GLN A 212 7.88 20.56 13.78
N ALA A 213 7.24 21.71 13.59
CA ALA A 213 7.06 22.30 12.27
C ALA A 213 8.41 22.52 11.58
N GLN A 214 8.53 22.08 10.33
CA GLN A 214 9.72 22.28 9.51
C GLN A 214 9.41 23.12 8.28
N GLU A 215 10.30 24.07 8.02
CA GLU A 215 10.21 25.01 6.91
C GLU A 215 11.27 24.66 5.86
N ARG A 216 10.90 24.71 4.58
CA ARG A 216 11.80 24.52 3.44
C ARG A 216 11.35 25.40 2.28
N GLU A 217 12.30 26.07 1.62
CA GLU A 217 12.04 26.87 0.41
C GLU A 217 10.94 27.95 0.57
N GLY A 218 10.77 28.49 1.78
CA GLY A 218 9.80 29.55 2.05
C GLY A 218 8.37 29.07 2.33
N HIS A 219 8.18 27.78 2.57
CA HIS A 219 6.91 27.14 2.90
C HIS A 219 7.06 26.14 4.05
N GLY A 220 5.95 25.80 4.72
CA GLY A 220 5.90 24.59 5.57
C GLY A 220 6.04 23.32 4.71
N VAL A 221 6.80 22.32 5.17
CA VAL A 221 6.98 21.05 4.43
C VAL A 221 5.63 20.39 4.12
N PHE A 222 4.67 20.47 5.04
CA PHE A 222 3.31 20.00 4.83
C PHE A 222 2.61 20.71 3.66
N THR A 223 2.60 22.04 3.65
CA THR A 223 1.97 22.81 2.57
C THR A 223 2.67 22.61 1.23
N GLN A 224 4.01 22.51 1.20
CA GLN A 224 4.75 22.24 -0.02
C GLN A 224 4.37 20.88 -0.64
N VAL A 225 4.22 19.85 0.21
CA VAL A 225 3.76 18.53 -0.23
C VAL A 225 2.32 18.59 -0.70
N LEU A 226 1.42 19.28 0.02
CA LEU A 226 0.02 19.45 -0.38
C LEU A 226 -0.11 20.08 -1.76
N VAL A 227 0.59 21.20 -1.99
CA VAL A 227 0.57 21.93 -3.26
C VAL A 227 1.04 21.03 -4.40
N ARG A 228 2.12 20.27 -4.22
CA ARG A 228 2.60 19.32 -5.23
C ARG A 228 1.62 18.18 -5.49
N GLY A 229 1.02 17.63 -4.44
CA GLY A 229 0.00 16.58 -4.55
C GLY A 229 -1.19 17.05 -5.39
N LEU A 230 -1.72 18.24 -5.06
CA LEU A 230 -2.83 18.86 -5.79
C LEU A 230 -2.43 19.37 -7.19
N ALA A 231 -1.16 19.68 -7.44
CA ALA A 231 -0.67 20.05 -8.76
C ALA A 231 -0.59 18.86 -9.74
N GLY A 232 -0.61 17.63 -9.24
CA GLY A 232 -0.61 16.43 -10.09
C GLY A 232 0.11 15.23 -9.49
N ASP A 233 1.02 15.43 -8.54
CA ASP A 233 1.90 14.36 -8.05
C ASP A 233 1.15 13.24 -7.29
N ALA A 234 -0.04 13.53 -6.79
CA ALA A 234 -0.91 12.56 -6.11
C ALA A 234 -1.88 11.82 -7.07
N PHE A 235 -1.94 12.19 -8.35
CA PHE A 235 -2.91 11.65 -9.31
C PHE A 235 -2.32 10.49 -10.12
N THR A 236 -2.45 9.26 -9.61
CA THR A 236 -1.93 8.05 -10.25
C THR A 236 -2.99 7.34 -11.10
N GLY A 237 -2.91 7.45 -12.43
CA GLY A 237 -3.77 6.70 -13.36
C GLY A 237 -5.26 7.11 -13.41
N LYS A 238 -5.71 7.99 -12.50
CA LYS A 238 -7.05 8.60 -12.46
C LYS A 238 -6.94 10.12 -12.68
N ASP A 239 -8.04 10.73 -13.14
CA ASP A 239 -8.19 12.20 -13.24
C ASP A 239 -8.78 12.82 -11.98
N TRP A 240 -8.87 12.04 -10.90
CA TRP A 240 -9.33 12.49 -9.60
C TRP A 240 -8.63 11.71 -8.49
N VAL A 241 -8.60 12.28 -7.30
CA VAL A 241 -8.04 11.67 -6.10
C VAL A 241 -8.93 12.01 -4.90
N ALA A 242 -9.30 11.01 -4.09
CA ALA A 242 -10.03 11.24 -2.85
C ALA A 242 -9.10 11.73 -1.73
N LEU A 243 -9.66 12.35 -0.68
CA LEU A 243 -8.88 12.79 0.48
C LEU A 243 -8.09 11.66 1.10
N GLU A 244 -8.63 10.45 1.16
CA GLU A 244 -7.93 9.30 1.74
C GLU A 244 -6.70 8.89 0.93
N GLU A 245 -6.80 8.84 -0.40
CA GLU A 245 -5.66 8.60 -1.29
C GLU A 245 -4.62 9.72 -1.16
N LEU A 246 -5.07 10.99 -1.19
CA LEU A 246 -4.21 12.16 -0.98
C LEU A 246 -3.55 12.14 0.40
N GLY A 247 -4.30 11.76 1.43
CA GLY A 247 -3.84 11.70 2.82
C GLY A 247 -2.77 10.64 3.02
N VAL A 248 -2.94 9.44 2.44
CA VAL A 248 -1.91 8.39 2.44
C VAL A 248 -0.65 8.88 1.72
N TRP A 249 -0.81 9.48 0.54
CA TRP A 249 0.30 10.03 -0.23
C TRP A 249 1.04 11.14 0.53
N MET A 250 0.30 12.09 1.11
CA MET A 250 0.86 13.20 1.90
C MET A 250 1.55 12.70 3.16
N LYS A 251 0.96 11.73 3.87
CA LYS A 251 1.56 11.15 5.08
C LYS A 251 2.93 10.54 4.78
N GLN A 252 3.08 9.83 3.67
CA GLN A 252 4.36 9.24 3.26
C GLN A 252 5.40 10.31 2.88
N ARG A 253 4.98 11.31 2.08
CA ARG A 253 5.85 12.37 1.57
C ARG A 253 6.29 13.35 2.65
N VAL A 254 5.36 13.88 3.45
CA VAL A 254 5.67 14.77 4.57
C VAL A 254 6.55 14.07 5.59
N PHE A 255 6.30 12.80 5.92
CA PHE A 255 7.15 12.05 6.84
C PHE A 255 8.57 11.86 6.30
N ALA A 256 8.73 11.57 5.00
CA ALA A 256 10.06 11.46 4.39
C ALA A 256 10.78 12.82 4.33
N GLU A 257 10.11 13.86 3.85
CA GLU A 257 10.71 15.17 3.57
C GLU A 257 10.93 16.03 4.81
N SER A 258 10.17 15.79 5.88
CA SER A 258 10.42 16.37 7.20
C SER A 258 11.50 15.62 7.99
N ASN A 259 12.28 14.72 7.37
CA ASN A 259 13.23 13.87 8.09
C ASN A 259 12.58 13.13 9.28
N ARG A 260 11.37 12.60 9.07
CA ARG A 260 10.56 11.83 10.04
C ARG A 260 10.06 12.61 11.26
N LYS A 261 10.01 13.94 11.20
CA LYS A 261 9.57 14.77 12.35
C LYS A 261 8.13 15.30 12.24
N GLN A 262 7.47 15.15 11.10
CA GLN A 262 6.06 15.48 10.92
C GLN A 262 5.32 14.26 10.37
N LEU A 263 4.23 13.86 11.03
CA LEU A 263 3.37 12.78 10.58
C LEU A 263 1.92 13.27 10.44
N PRO A 264 1.49 13.62 9.22
CA PRO A 264 0.13 14.07 8.97
C PRO A 264 -0.94 13.07 9.42
N GLN A 265 -2.08 13.62 9.85
CA GLN A 265 -3.28 12.84 10.16
C GLN A 265 -4.44 13.28 9.28
N PHE A 266 -5.30 12.37 8.91
CA PHE A 266 -6.49 12.67 8.12
C PHE A 266 -7.59 11.64 8.39
N GLY A 267 -8.83 12.02 8.15
CA GLY A 267 -10.00 11.14 8.22
C GLY A 267 -11.31 11.93 8.39
N ASN A 268 -12.38 11.22 8.79
CA ASN A 268 -13.72 11.81 8.90
C ASN A 268 -13.98 12.36 10.30
N ILE A 269 -14.48 13.60 10.36
CA ILE A 269 -15.10 14.20 11.56
C ILE A 269 -16.57 13.75 11.66
N SER A 270 -17.26 13.69 10.52
CA SER A 270 -18.67 13.28 10.43
C SER A 270 -18.98 12.76 9.02
N GLY A 271 -19.98 11.89 8.91
CA GLY A 271 -20.41 11.30 7.65
C GLY A 271 -19.49 10.21 7.11
N GLU A 272 -19.92 9.57 6.04
CA GLU A 272 -19.22 8.43 5.40
C GLU A 272 -18.72 8.77 3.98
N GLY A 273 -18.83 10.03 3.56
CA GLY A 273 -18.37 10.49 2.26
C GLY A 273 -16.86 10.68 2.14
N GLN A 274 -16.42 11.00 0.92
CA GLN A 274 -15.03 11.29 0.57
C GLN A 274 -14.94 12.55 -0.29
N PHE A 275 -14.22 13.56 0.20
CA PHE A 275 -13.86 14.76 -0.54
C PHE A 275 -12.95 14.37 -1.70
N VAL A 276 -13.17 14.97 -2.87
CA VAL A 276 -12.49 14.62 -4.11
C VAL A 276 -11.83 15.85 -4.71
N PHE A 277 -10.58 15.69 -5.14
CA PHE A 277 -9.84 16.62 -5.99
C PHE A 277 -9.78 16.06 -7.41
N THR A 278 -9.70 16.95 -8.40
CA THR A 278 -9.65 16.56 -9.81
C THR A 278 -8.35 17.04 -10.42
N ARG A 279 -7.79 16.31 -11.39
CA ARG A 279 -6.52 16.70 -12.00
C ARG A 279 -6.67 18.12 -12.54
N PRO A 280 -5.69 19.02 -12.32
CA PRO A 280 -5.72 20.34 -12.93
C PRO A 280 -5.89 20.18 -14.45
N GLY A 281 -6.93 20.77 -15.02
CA GLY A 281 -7.18 20.68 -16.47
C GLY A 281 -6.16 21.53 -17.25
N ASP A 282 -5.89 21.16 -18.51
CA ASP A 282 -5.09 21.92 -19.50
C ASP A 282 -5.63 23.34 -19.82
N GLN A 283 -6.50 23.93 -18.98
CA GLN A 283 -7.16 25.22 -19.18
C GLN A 283 -6.60 26.38 -18.34
N VAL A 284 -5.42 26.27 -17.74
CA VAL A 284 -4.73 27.44 -17.16
C VAL A 284 -3.38 27.66 -17.85
N ALA A 285 -3.42 27.83 -19.16
CA ALA A 285 -2.45 28.70 -19.82
C ALA A 285 -2.83 30.15 -19.48
N ALA A 286 -1.85 30.92 -18.99
CA ALA A 286 -1.91 32.34 -18.64
C ALA A 286 -2.41 32.70 -17.24
N VAL A 287 -1.51 32.68 -16.25
CA VAL A 287 -1.20 33.86 -15.42
C VAL A 287 0.28 33.77 -14.99
N ALA A 288 1.18 34.32 -15.81
CA ALA A 288 2.52 34.69 -15.36
C ALA A 288 2.52 36.21 -15.10
N PRO A 289 3.15 36.71 -14.02
CA PRO A 289 3.24 38.15 -13.76
C PRO A 289 4.13 38.84 -14.81
N PRO A 290 3.87 40.11 -15.17
CA PRO A 290 4.68 40.83 -16.14
C PRO A 290 6.09 41.06 -15.59
N PRO A 291 7.15 40.89 -16.40
CA PRO A 291 8.52 41.20 -15.98
C PRO A 291 8.72 42.72 -15.87
N ALA A 292 9.50 43.12 -14.86
CA ALA A 292 9.94 44.50 -14.65
C ALA A 292 10.71 45.04 -15.88
N PRO A 293 10.69 46.37 -16.14
CA PRO A 293 11.26 46.95 -17.35
C PRO A 293 12.80 46.76 -17.41
N PRO A 294 13.36 46.54 -18.62
CA PRO A 294 14.77 46.21 -18.77
C PRO A 294 15.68 47.43 -18.60
N ASP A 295 16.71 47.27 -17.76
CA ASP A 295 17.86 48.17 -17.67
C ASP A 295 18.76 47.99 -18.90
N SER A 296 18.89 49.06 -19.68
CA SER A 296 19.65 49.10 -20.94
C SER A 296 21.13 49.36 -20.68
N SER A 297 21.86 48.37 -20.16
CA SER A 297 23.32 48.38 -20.25
C SER A 297 23.96 47.00 -20.03
N ARG A 298 24.16 46.21 -21.10
CA ARG A 298 25.33 45.30 -21.23
C ARG A 298 25.50 44.69 -22.64
N PRO A 299 26.74 44.41 -23.08
CA PRO A 299 27.09 44.18 -24.47
C PRO A 299 26.94 42.72 -24.91
N THR A 300 26.74 42.52 -26.21
CA THR A 300 26.50 41.23 -26.87
C THR A 300 27.75 40.36 -27.00
N VAL A 301 27.69 39.13 -26.48
CA VAL A 301 28.68 38.05 -26.71
C VAL A 301 28.10 37.08 -27.76
N ARG A 302 28.89 36.75 -28.80
CA ARG A 302 28.55 35.68 -29.75
C ARG A 302 28.70 34.32 -29.05
N VAL A 303 27.64 33.52 -29.06
CA VAL A 303 27.60 32.17 -28.46
C VAL A 303 27.64 31.14 -29.59
N GLU A 304 28.64 30.24 -29.57
CA GLU A 304 28.68 29.05 -30.42
C GLU A 304 27.44 28.16 -30.17
N PRO A 305 26.98 27.36 -31.15
CA PRO A 305 25.80 26.54 -30.99
C PRO A 305 26.01 25.53 -29.85
N ARG A 306 25.39 25.81 -28.69
CA ARG A 306 25.40 24.94 -27.53
C ARG A 306 24.87 23.57 -27.95
N GLN A 307 25.67 22.53 -27.73
CA GLN A 307 25.24 21.15 -27.86
C GLN A 307 23.99 21.00 -27.00
N GLN A 308 22.87 20.63 -27.63
CA GLN A 308 21.58 20.66 -26.96
C GLN A 308 21.32 19.30 -26.32
N PHE A 309 21.25 19.29 -25.00
CA PHE A 309 21.03 18.09 -24.20
C PHE A 309 19.57 18.00 -23.74
N GLY A 310 19.05 16.79 -23.58
CA GLY A 310 17.79 16.47 -22.91
C GLY A 310 18.01 15.70 -21.61
N THR A 311 16.92 15.35 -20.94
CA THR A 311 16.93 14.54 -19.72
C THR A 311 16.07 13.30 -19.94
N LEU A 312 16.59 12.12 -19.63
CA LEU A 312 15.80 10.89 -19.55
C LEU A 312 15.46 10.63 -18.08
N ALA A 313 14.17 10.48 -17.78
CA ALA A 313 13.68 10.04 -16.48
C ALA A 313 13.06 8.65 -16.64
N VAL A 314 13.65 7.64 -16.00
CA VAL A 314 13.10 6.28 -16.01
C VAL A 314 12.35 6.04 -14.70
N VAL A 315 11.07 5.70 -14.80
CA VAL A 315 10.18 5.42 -13.66
C VAL A 315 9.64 4.00 -13.75
N ALA A 316 9.35 3.39 -12.60
CA ALA A 316 8.70 2.09 -12.56
C ALA A 316 7.74 1.98 -11.37
N GLN A 317 6.74 1.14 -11.53
CA GLN A 317 5.74 0.82 -10.48
C GLN A 317 6.21 -0.26 -9.51
N ILE A 318 7.42 -0.79 -9.71
CA ILE A 318 8.04 -1.77 -8.81
C ILE A 318 9.50 -1.37 -8.52
N ASP A 319 9.91 -1.62 -7.29
CA ASP A 319 11.30 -1.41 -6.84
C ASP A 319 12.23 -2.43 -7.49
N GLY A 320 13.49 -2.08 -7.64
CA GLY A 320 14.54 -3.05 -7.87
C GLY A 320 14.68 -3.56 -9.30
N ILE A 321 14.22 -2.80 -10.29
CA ILE A 321 14.47 -3.10 -11.70
C ILE A 321 15.81 -2.48 -12.08
N GLU A 322 16.71 -3.29 -12.60
CA GLU A 322 17.96 -2.79 -13.17
C GLU A 322 17.69 -2.21 -14.56
N VAL A 323 18.26 -1.04 -14.84
CA VAL A 323 18.02 -0.31 -16.08
C VAL A 323 19.35 -0.01 -16.78
N TRP A 324 19.35 -0.15 -18.09
CA TRP A 324 20.47 0.13 -18.99
C TRP A 324 20.07 1.06 -20.12
N LEU A 325 21.00 1.90 -20.57
CA LEU A 325 20.91 2.70 -21.78
C LEU A 325 21.97 2.20 -22.77
N GLY A 326 21.55 1.50 -23.82
CA GLY A 326 22.45 0.74 -24.68
C GLY A 326 23.05 -0.45 -23.92
N ASP A 327 24.34 -0.36 -23.63
CA ASP A 327 25.10 -1.35 -22.84
C ASP A 327 25.59 -0.77 -21.49
N GLU A 328 25.29 0.49 -21.19
CA GLU A 328 25.68 1.17 -19.95
C GLU A 328 24.58 1.03 -18.89
N ARG A 329 24.92 0.56 -17.69
CA ARG A 329 23.98 0.44 -16.56
C ARG A 329 23.75 1.79 -15.91
N ILE A 330 22.51 2.28 -15.93
CA ILE A 330 22.16 3.60 -15.37
C ILE A 330 21.73 3.53 -13.90
N GLY A 331 21.24 2.38 -13.42
CA GLY A 331 20.87 2.21 -12.00
C GLY A 331 19.77 1.19 -11.76
N GLU A 332 19.15 1.27 -10.58
CA GLU A 332 18.08 0.39 -10.12
C GLU A 332 16.88 1.24 -9.66
N THR A 333 15.66 0.88 -10.10
CA THR A 333 14.45 1.68 -9.87
C THR A 333 14.05 1.70 -8.39
N ARG A 334 13.45 2.80 -7.94
CA ARG A 334 12.69 2.85 -6.69
C ARG A 334 11.34 3.52 -6.88
N ILE A 335 10.26 2.92 -6.39
CA ILE A 335 8.88 3.38 -6.43
C ILE A 335 8.82 4.81 -5.91
N GLY A 336 8.19 5.68 -6.69
CA GLY A 336 8.06 7.10 -6.36
C GLY A 336 9.30 7.95 -6.60
N SER A 337 10.36 7.38 -7.19
CA SER A 337 11.57 8.10 -7.64
C SER A 337 11.92 7.75 -9.09
N ALA A 338 12.42 8.73 -9.85
CA ALA A 338 12.90 8.51 -11.21
C ALA A 338 14.42 8.33 -11.21
N LEU A 339 14.93 7.36 -11.98
CA LEU A 339 16.34 7.32 -12.37
C LEU A 339 16.56 8.38 -13.45
N LEU A 340 17.39 9.38 -13.16
CA LEU A 340 17.65 10.50 -14.04
C LEU A 340 18.99 10.34 -14.77
N VAL A 341 18.96 10.47 -16.09
CA VAL A 341 20.15 10.66 -16.93
C VAL A 341 20.07 12.08 -17.50
N GLU A 342 20.85 12.97 -16.90
CA GLU A 342 20.96 14.37 -17.31
C GLU A 342 22.02 14.56 -18.38
N GLN A 343 21.95 15.69 -19.09
CA GLN A 343 22.91 16.04 -20.15
C GLN A 343 23.00 14.97 -21.26
N LEU A 344 21.89 14.29 -21.56
CA LEU A 344 21.85 13.27 -22.59
C LEU A 344 21.72 13.94 -23.96
N GLY A 345 22.62 13.65 -24.89
CA GLY A 345 22.60 14.23 -26.24
C GLY A 345 21.25 13.99 -26.94
N ALA A 346 20.79 14.95 -27.75
CA ALA A 346 19.60 14.70 -28.57
C ALA A 346 19.87 13.56 -29.57
N GLY A 347 19.06 12.51 -29.55
CA GLY A 347 19.34 11.28 -30.30
C GLY A 347 18.41 10.11 -29.97
N ARG A 348 18.62 8.99 -30.67
CA ARG A 348 17.92 7.72 -30.38
C ARG A 348 18.72 6.89 -29.41
N TYR A 349 18.03 6.33 -28.42
CA TYR A 349 18.62 5.46 -27.43
C TYR A 349 17.75 4.23 -27.22
N ARG A 350 18.36 3.18 -26.69
CA ARG A 350 17.72 1.90 -26.40
C ARG A 350 17.76 1.70 -24.89
N VAL A 351 16.59 1.69 -24.25
CA VAL A 351 16.48 1.43 -22.82
C VAL A 351 16.15 -0.04 -22.63
N LYS A 352 16.98 -0.75 -21.85
CA LYS A 352 16.72 -2.13 -21.44
C LYS A 352 16.43 -2.14 -19.94
N ALA A 353 15.55 -3.02 -19.51
CA ALA A 353 15.21 -3.18 -18.12
C ALA A 353 15.04 -4.66 -17.77
N SER A 354 15.54 -5.06 -16.60
CA SER A 354 15.45 -6.45 -16.14
C SER A 354 15.31 -6.53 -14.63
N LYS A 355 14.50 -7.49 -14.20
CA LYS A 355 14.27 -7.83 -12.80
C LYS A 355 13.99 -9.33 -12.72
N GLY A 356 14.56 -10.01 -11.72
CA GLY A 356 14.29 -11.43 -11.52
C GLY A 356 12.80 -11.70 -11.32
N GLY A 357 12.25 -12.69 -12.02
CA GLY A 357 10.82 -13.01 -12.00
C GLY A 357 9.94 -12.16 -12.94
N TYR A 358 10.53 -11.38 -13.84
CA TYR A 358 9.82 -10.56 -14.83
C TYR A 358 10.38 -10.77 -16.24
N LYS A 359 9.55 -10.60 -17.28
CA LYS A 359 9.99 -10.73 -18.68
C LYS A 359 11.01 -9.64 -19.02
N PRO A 360 12.07 -9.91 -19.81
CA PRO A 360 12.96 -8.85 -20.27
C PRO A 360 12.19 -7.73 -20.97
N TRP A 361 12.53 -6.48 -20.68
CA TRP A 361 11.88 -5.30 -21.26
C TRP A 361 12.89 -4.46 -22.02
N GLU A 362 12.50 -4.01 -23.21
CA GLU A 362 13.33 -3.15 -24.05
C GLU A 362 12.46 -2.17 -24.83
N ARG A 363 12.92 -0.93 -24.99
CA ARG A 363 12.26 0.10 -25.79
C ARG A 363 13.26 1.05 -26.42
N GLU A 364 13.07 1.37 -27.69
CA GLU A 364 13.78 2.48 -28.34
C GLU A 364 13.07 3.81 -28.06
N ILE A 365 13.85 4.83 -27.72
CA ILE A 365 13.38 6.16 -27.31
C ILE A 365 14.10 7.25 -28.11
N GLN A 366 13.44 8.39 -28.30
CA GLN A 366 14.02 9.56 -28.94
C GLN A 366 14.10 10.70 -27.92
N VAL A 367 15.32 11.09 -27.56
CA VAL A 367 15.57 12.20 -26.65
C VAL A 367 15.74 13.46 -27.47
N ALA A 368 14.98 14.50 -27.13
CA ALA A 368 15.05 15.81 -27.76
C ALA A 368 15.80 16.79 -26.87
N ALA A 369 16.49 17.73 -27.52
CA ALA A 369 17.10 18.90 -26.91
C ALA A 369 16.16 19.63 -25.94
N ASN A 370 16.65 19.98 -24.75
CA ASN A 370 15.98 20.77 -23.71
C ASN A 370 14.60 20.21 -23.29
N ARG A 371 14.36 18.91 -23.49
CA ARG A 371 13.13 18.22 -23.09
C ARG A 371 13.46 17.11 -22.10
N ARG A 372 12.58 16.93 -21.13
CA ARG A 372 12.55 15.73 -20.29
C ARG A 372 11.66 14.69 -20.96
N LEU A 373 12.22 13.52 -21.25
CA LEU A 373 11.47 12.35 -21.66
C LEU A 373 11.32 11.43 -20.45
N GLU A 374 10.08 11.11 -20.09
CA GLU A 374 9.79 10.12 -19.07
C GLU A 374 9.47 8.77 -19.72
N VAL A 375 10.14 7.72 -19.25
CA VAL A 375 9.95 6.35 -19.71
C VAL A 375 9.51 5.52 -18.53
N MET A 376 8.26 5.06 -18.58
CA MET A 376 7.75 4.08 -17.63
C MET A 376 8.18 2.68 -18.06
N ILE A 377 8.94 2.01 -17.19
CA ILE A 377 9.16 0.57 -17.28
C ILE A 377 7.94 -0.12 -16.64
N ASP A 378 7.08 -0.61 -17.53
CA ASP A 378 6.07 -1.61 -17.24
C ASP A 378 6.67 -2.96 -17.66
N ILE A 379 7.23 -3.68 -16.69
CA ILE A 379 7.80 -5.00 -16.90
C ILE A 379 6.81 -6.04 -16.37
N GLU A 380 6.40 -6.97 -17.22
CA GLU A 380 5.41 -7.98 -16.86
C GLU A 380 6.01 -9.07 -15.95
N PRO A 381 5.34 -9.48 -14.86
CA PRO A 381 5.75 -10.65 -14.10
C PRO A 381 5.80 -11.89 -15.00
N LEU A 382 6.81 -12.73 -14.82
CA LEU A 382 6.84 -14.06 -15.42
C LEU A 382 5.70 -14.87 -14.81
N ARG A 383 4.63 -15.06 -15.58
CA ARG A 383 3.59 -16.03 -15.24
C ARG A 383 4.17 -17.42 -15.47
N PRO A 384 4.04 -18.36 -14.52
CA PRO A 384 4.50 -19.72 -14.75
C PRO A 384 3.72 -20.33 -15.93
N GLU A 385 4.43 -20.82 -16.94
CA GLU A 385 3.85 -21.69 -17.96
C GLU A 385 3.64 -23.08 -17.34
N GLY A 386 2.38 -23.45 -17.13
CA GLY A 386 1.97 -24.74 -16.53
C GLY A 386 0.71 -24.62 -15.66
N PRO A 387 0.12 -25.74 -15.19
CA PRO A 387 -0.95 -25.69 -14.22
C PRO A 387 -0.42 -25.09 -12.91
N ILE A 388 -0.97 -23.94 -12.52
CA ILE A 388 -0.60 -23.18 -11.32
C ILE A 388 -0.72 -24.05 -10.06
N THR A 389 -1.58 -25.07 -10.10
CA THR A 389 -1.78 -26.04 -9.02
C THR A 389 -1.74 -27.48 -9.53
N LEU A 390 -0.97 -28.34 -8.87
CA LEU A 390 -0.91 -29.77 -9.08
C LEU A 390 -1.61 -30.48 -7.91
N LYS A 391 -2.62 -31.32 -8.20
CA LYS A 391 -3.15 -32.26 -7.21
C LYS A 391 -2.37 -33.56 -7.29
N THR A 392 -1.82 -34.02 -6.17
CA THR A 392 -1.05 -35.26 -6.09
C THR A 392 -1.84 -36.39 -5.44
N ASP A 393 -1.43 -37.63 -5.69
CA ASP A 393 -2.15 -38.84 -5.25
C ASP A 393 -2.26 -38.97 -3.71
N ASP A 394 -1.37 -38.31 -2.98
CA ASP A 394 -1.41 -38.18 -1.52
C ASP A 394 -2.47 -37.16 -1.03
N GLY A 395 -3.25 -36.57 -1.94
CA GLY A 395 -4.30 -35.59 -1.67
C GLY A 395 -3.80 -34.16 -1.48
N ALA A 396 -2.53 -33.86 -1.76
CA ALA A 396 -2.00 -32.50 -1.65
C ALA A 396 -2.40 -31.63 -2.85
N GLU A 397 -2.58 -30.34 -2.60
CA GLU A 397 -2.44 -29.31 -3.61
C GLU A 397 -1.01 -28.75 -3.52
N MET A 398 -0.32 -28.67 -4.65
CA MET A 398 1.00 -28.05 -4.77
C MET A 398 0.93 -26.84 -5.70
N VAL A 399 1.67 -25.78 -5.42
CA VAL A 399 1.77 -24.59 -6.26
C VAL A 399 3.05 -24.60 -7.09
N LEU A 400 2.97 -24.17 -8.35
CA LEU A 400 4.11 -24.08 -9.26
C LEU A 400 4.92 -22.81 -8.97
N ILE A 401 6.20 -22.99 -8.62
CA ILE A 401 7.18 -21.92 -8.52
C ILE A 401 7.92 -21.82 -9.86
N PRO A 402 7.86 -20.67 -10.56
CA PRO A 402 8.48 -20.54 -11.88
C PRO A 402 10.01 -20.62 -11.78
N ALA A 403 10.63 -21.09 -12.86
CA ALA A 403 12.07 -21.03 -13.03
C ALA A 403 12.54 -19.57 -13.02
N GLY A 404 13.80 -19.35 -12.64
CA GLY A 404 14.45 -18.05 -12.71
C GLY A 404 15.15 -17.64 -11.43
N GLU A 405 15.79 -16.47 -11.50
CA GLU A 405 16.59 -15.93 -10.43
C GLU A 405 15.79 -15.19 -9.37
N PHE A 406 16.30 -15.21 -8.15
CA PHE A 406 15.83 -14.37 -7.06
C PHE A 406 16.98 -13.97 -6.12
N TRP A 407 16.71 -12.99 -5.27
CA TRP A 407 17.60 -12.60 -4.18
C TRP A 407 17.35 -13.46 -2.95
N MET A 408 18.35 -14.25 -2.55
CA MET A 408 18.33 -15.06 -1.33
C MET A 408 19.07 -14.34 -0.19
N GLY A 409 18.55 -14.42 1.03
CA GLY A 409 19.12 -13.78 2.21
C GLY A 409 18.80 -12.29 2.36
N SER A 410 19.40 -11.66 3.38
CA SER A 410 19.27 -10.22 3.69
C SER A 410 20.58 -9.68 4.26
N ASP A 411 20.95 -8.45 3.88
CA ASP A 411 22.08 -7.72 4.47
C ASP A 411 21.67 -6.82 5.65
N ALA A 412 20.39 -6.49 5.77
CA ALA A 412 19.89 -5.52 6.74
C ALA A 412 19.49 -6.16 8.08
N ASP A 413 19.32 -7.48 8.13
CA ASP A 413 18.74 -8.21 9.25
C ASP A 413 19.80 -9.04 10.01
N ASP A 414 19.41 -10.22 10.52
CA ASP A 414 20.23 -11.08 11.37
C ASP A 414 21.50 -11.59 10.63
N GLU A 415 22.61 -11.75 11.37
CA GLU A 415 23.88 -12.22 10.80
C GLU A 415 23.77 -13.58 10.11
N ARG A 416 22.88 -14.46 10.57
CA ARG A 416 22.61 -15.75 9.94
C ARG A 416 21.92 -15.63 8.58
N GLU A 417 21.32 -14.48 8.28
CA GLU A 417 20.59 -14.23 7.03
C GLU A 417 21.50 -13.68 5.93
N ARG A 418 22.73 -13.28 6.28
CA ARG A 418 23.73 -12.68 5.38
C ARG A 418 24.58 -13.72 4.65
N PRO A 419 25.19 -13.36 3.50
CA PRO A 419 24.91 -12.16 2.72
C PRO A 419 23.68 -12.34 1.83
N ARG A 420 23.08 -11.23 1.38
CA ARG A 420 22.17 -11.25 0.25
C ARG A 420 22.93 -11.62 -1.03
N HIS A 421 22.46 -12.60 -1.78
CA HIS A 421 23.10 -13.07 -3.01
C HIS A 421 22.07 -13.58 -4.04
N ARG A 422 22.48 -13.71 -5.31
CA ARG A 422 21.63 -14.23 -6.40
C ARG A 422 21.63 -15.75 -6.40
N VAL A 423 20.45 -16.34 -6.56
CA VAL A 423 20.26 -17.79 -6.77
C VAL A 423 19.32 -18.02 -7.94
N SER A 424 19.68 -18.95 -8.83
CA SER A 424 18.87 -19.40 -9.95
C SER A 424 18.27 -20.78 -9.66
N LEU A 425 16.96 -20.91 -9.82
CA LEU A 425 16.22 -22.16 -9.60
C LEU A 425 15.46 -22.54 -10.87
N ASP A 426 15.47 -23.82 -11.21
CA ASP A 426 14.52 -24.40 -12.15
C ASP A 426 13.08 -24.32 -11.59
N ARG A 427 12.08 -24.59 -12.43
CA ARG A 427 10.69 -24.66 -11.96
C ARG A 427 10.48 -25.90 -11.10
N PHE A 428 9.67 -25.75 -10.05
CA PHE A 428 9.33 -26.85 -9.15
C PHE A 428 7.95 -26.60 -8.53
N TYR A 429 7.34 -27.66 -8.02
CA TYR A 429 6.12 -27.58 -7.22
C TYR A 429 6.47 -27.62 -5.73
N ILE A 430 5.73 -26.87 -4.91
CA ILE A 430 5.79 -26.97 -3.45
C ILE A 430 4.39 -27.15 -2.88
N ASP A 431 4.23 -27.96 -1.84
CA ASP A 431 2.95 -28.17 -1.16
C ASP A 431 2.39 -26.79 -0.73
N LYS A 432 1.12 -26.54 -1.09
CA LYS A 432 0.40 -25.29 -0.83
C LYS A 432 0.27 -25.00 0.66
N TYR A 433 0.15 -26.05 1.47
CA TYR A 433 -0.01 -26.01 2.92
C TYR A 433 1.07 -26.87 3.60
N GLU A 434 1.31 -26.63 4.88
CA GLU A 434 2.09 -27.53 5.73
C GLU A 434 1.50 -28.95 5.70
N MET A 435 2.33 -29.96 5.97
CA MET A 435 1.87 -31.35 6.07
C MET A 435 0.85 -31.50 7.19
N THR A 436 -0.36 -31.98 6.89
CA THR A 436 -1.42 -32.14 7.89
C THR A 436 -1.33 -33.47 8.63
N ASN A 437 -1.87 -33.51 9.86
CA ASN A 437 -1.98 -34.76 10.61
C ASN A 437 -2.77 -35.84 9.87
N GLU A 438 -3.83 -35.47 9.15
CA GLU A 438 -4.62 -36.42 8.34
C GLU A 438 -3.77 -37.07 7.24
N ARG A 439 -2.98 -36.29 6.51
CA ARG A 439 -2.09 -36.82 5.46
C ARG A 439 -0.97 -37.66 6.06
N PHE A 440 -0.37 -37.22 7.17
CA PHE A 440 0.66 -37.99 7.85
C PHE A 440 0.13 -39.32 8.42
N ARG A 441 -1.13 -39.36 8.89
CA ARG A 441 -1.79 -40.60 9.32
C ARG A 441 -1.76 -41.68 8.22
N ARG A 442 -1.94 -41.31 6.95
CA ARG A 442 -1.88 -42.26 5.83
C ARG A 442 -0.50 -42.92 5.69
N PHE A 443 0.58 -42.19 5.99
CA PHE A 443 1.93 -42.78 6.02
C PHE A 443 2.09 -43.79 7.15
N ILE A 444 1.53 -43.50 8.33
CA ILE A 444 1.52 -44.42 9.47
C ILE A 444 0.69 -45.67 9.13
N ASP A 445 -0.52 -45.50 8.60
CA ASP A 445 -1.43 -46.59 8.25
C ASP A 445 -0.87 -47.47 7.12
N ALA A 446 -0.12 -46.88 6.18
CA ALA A 446 0.63 -47.60 5.15
C ALA A 446 1.94 -48.24 5.66
N ARG A 447 2.13 -48.30 6.99
CA ARG A 447 3.33 -48.84 7.67
C ARG A 447 4.62 -48.20 7.19
N GLY A 448 4.61 -46.91 6.85
CA GLY A 448 5.76 -46.17 6.31
C GLY A 448 6.99 -46.19 7.21
N TYR A 449 6.80 -46.29 8.53
CA TYR A 449 7.90 -46.47 9.50
C TYR A 449 8.62 -47.82 9.40
N GLU A 450 8.08 -48.80 8.68
CA GLU A 450 8.67 -50.14 8.52
C GLU A 450 9.30 -50.35 7.14
N ARG A 451 9.06 -49.43 6.23
CA ARG A 451 9.44 -49.52 4.83
C ARG A 451 10.81 -48.90 4.61
N GLN A 452 11.87 -49.70 4.78
CA GLN A 452 13.26 -49.25 4.73
C GLN A 452 13.59 -48.43 3.46
N GLU A 453 12.96 -48.73 2.33
CA GLU A 453 13.16 -48.04 1.05
C GLU A 453 12.76 -46.56 1.08
N LEU A 454 11.95 -46.13 2.06
CA LEU A 454 11.54 -44.74 2.23
C LEU A 454 12.59 -43.91 3.00
N TRP A 455 13.52 -44.57 3.70
CA TRP A 455 14.44 -43.91 4.62
C TRP A 455 15.85 -43.83 4.03
N SER A 456 16.54 -42.74 4.32
CA SER A 456 18.00 -42.73 4.12
C SER A 456 18.66 -43.72 5.09
N ALA A 457 19.88 -44.18 4.79
CA ALA A 457 20.60 -45.10 5.68
C ALA A 457 20.72 -44.57 7.12
N ALA A 458 21.05 -43.29 7.27
CA ALA A 458 21.12 -42.62 8.58
C ALA A 458 19.74 -42.49 9.24
N GLY A 459 18.71 -42.14 8.48
CA GLY A 459 17.34 -42.06 9.00
C GLY A 459 16.80 -43.42 9.46
N TRP A 460 17.13 -44.49 8.75
CA TRP A 460 16.76 -45.86 9.14
C TRP A 460 17.45 -46.30 10.43
N GLN A 461 18.75 -45.99 10.57
CA GLN A 461 19.50 -46.22 11.79
C GLN A 461 18.93 -45.42 12.98
N TRP A 462 18.62 -44.14 12.76
CA TRP A 462 17.95 -43.30 13.75
C TRP A 462 16.61 -43.89 14.17
N ARG A 463 15.75 -44.26 13.20
CA ARG A 463 14.44 -44.88 13.47
C ARG A 463 14.61 -46.16 14.28
N ALA A 464 15.60 -46.99 13.96
CA ALA A 464 15.88 -48.22 14.69
C ALA A 464 16.42 -47.98 16.12
N SER A 465 17.06 -46.82 16.36
CA SER A 465 17.55 -46.42 17.68
C SER A 465 16.48 -45.80 18.59
N GLN A 466 15.32 -45.42 18.06
CA GLN A 466 14.18 -44.88 18.83
C GLN A 466 13.43 -45.94 19.67
N ARG A 467 14.14 -46.89 20.29
CA ARG A 467 13.55 -47.94 21.12
C ARG A 467 12.98 -47.36 22.43
N GLY A 468 11.78 -47.80 22.80
CA GLY A 468 11.21 -47.55 24.12
C GLY A 468 12.06 -48.21 25.22
N PHE A 469 12.08 -47.60 26.41
CA PHE A 469 12.83 -48.04 27.59
C PHE A 469 12.45 -49.45 28.08
N ASP A 470 11.36 -50.01 27.56
CA ASP A 470 10.69 -51.25 27.95
C ASP A 470 10.67 -52.33 26.85
N GLY A 471 11.31 -52.09 25.70
CA GLY A 471 11.32 -53.04 24.58
C GLY A 471 9.96 -53.19 23.87
N ALA A 472 8.95 -52.38 24.20
CA ALA A 472 7.73 -52.25 23.43
C ALA A 472 7.99 -51.42 22.15
N SER A 473 7.16 -51.64 21.13
CA SER A 473 7.32 -51.05 19.79
C SER A 473 7.64 -49.56 19.83
N VAL A 474 8.68 -49.17 19.09
CA VAL A 474 9.03 -47.78 18.74
C VAL A 474 7.76 -46.98 18.53
N ALA A 475 7.66 -45.75 19.05
CA ALA A 475 6.54 -44.87 18.70
C ALA A 475 6.54 -44.68 17.17
N MET A 476 5.68 -45.42 16.47
CA MET A 476 5.53 -45.41 15.01
C MET A 476 4.75 -44.17 14.55
N GLN A 477 5.03 -43.05 15.20
CA GLN A 477 4.30 -41.80 15.06
C GLN A 477 5.13 -40.61 15.58
N PRO A 478 4.77 -39.38 15.16
CA PRO A 478 5.34 -38.12 15.66
C PRO A 478 5.23 -38.00 17.19
N GLN A 479 6.15 -37.25 17.82
CA GLN A 479 6.27 -37.15 19.29
C GLN A 479 4.96 -36.69 19.97
N PHE A 480 4.20 -35.81 19.31
CA PHE A 480 2.96 -35.23 19.85
C PHE A 480 1.68 -35.77 19.18
N PHE A 481 1.77 -36.83 18.39
CA PHE A 481 0.65 -37.32 17.57
C PHE A 481 -0.51 -37.91 18.38
N GLY A 482 -0.24 -38.35 19.62
CA GLY A 482 -1.25 -38.82 20.56
C GLY A 482 -1.92 -37.71 21.37
N ASP A 483 -1.43 -36.47 21.30
CA ASP A 483 -1.97 -35.35 22.08
C ASP A 483 -2.99 -34.56 21.24
N SER A 484 -4.23 -34.53 21.75
CA SER A 484 -5.37 -33.81 21.16
C SER A 484 -5.11 -32.32 20.87
N LYS A 485 -4.13 -31.72 21.56
CA LYS A 485 -3.73 -30.33 21.34
C LYS A 485 -3.04 -30.12 19.99
N TRP A 486 -2.41 -31.16 19.44
CA TRP A 486 -1.51 -31.08 18.28
C TRP A 486 -1.93 -31.95 17.10
N ASN A 487 -2.92 -32.84 17.28
CA ASN A 487 -3.23 -33.89 16.30
C ASN A 487 -4.53 -33.68 15.51
N GLY A 488 -5.10 -32.46 15.51
CA GLY A 488 -6.28 -32.15 14.73
C GLY A 488 -6.06 -32.43 13.24
N PRO A 489 -7.04 -32.99 12.50
CA PRO A 489 -6.83 -33.49 11.12
C PRO A 489 -6.22 -32.46 10.16
N SER A 490 -6.67 -31.21 10.24
CA SER A 490 -6.20 -30.09 9.40
C SER A 490 -5.11 -29.24 10.05
N GLN A 491 -4.67 -29.55 11.28
CA GLN A 491 -3.48 -28.92 11.86
C GLN A 491 -2.22 -29.49 11.20
N PRO A 492 -1.13 -28.69 11.12
CA PRO A 492 0.15 -29.22 10.71
C PRO A 492 0.59 -30.32 11.67
N VAL A 493 1.16 -31.39 11.13
CA VAL A 493 1.84 -32.41 11.91
C VAL A 493 3.09 -31.78 12.54
N VAL A 494 3.23 -31.92 13.86
CA VAL A 494 4.38 -31.43 14.61
C VAL A 494 5.03 -32.54 15.43
N GLY A 495 6.26 -32.29 15.88
CA GLY A 495 7.05 -33.29 16.58
C GLY A 495 7.59 -34.38 15.66
N VAL A 496 7.90 -33.98 14.44
CA VAL A 496 8.49 -34.79 13.38
C VAL A 496 9.97 -34.45 13.24
N SER A 497 10.80 -35.47 13.17
CA SER A 497 12.22 -35.31 12.89
C SER A 497 12.44 -35.01 11.41
N TRP A 498 13.63 -34.54 11.07
CA TRP A 498 14.00 -34.37 9.67
C TRP A 498 13.92 -35.69 8.89
N TRP A 499 14.29 -36.80 9.55
CA TRP A 499 14.26 -38.14 8.96
C TRP A 499 12.84 -38.60 8.64
N GLU A 500 11.89 -38.33 9.55
CA GLU A 500 10.47 -38.64 9.34
C GLU A 500 9.88 -37.80 8.20
N ALA A 501 10.20 -36.51 8.15
CA ALA A 501 9.76 -35.59 7.11
C ALA A 501 10.27 -36.02 5.72
N ASP A 502 11.56 -36.37 5.62
CA ASP A 502 12.18 -36.87 4.41
C ASP A 502 11.59 -38.21 3.95
N ALA A 503 11.38 -39.16 4.89
CA ALA A 503 10.75 -40.44 4.58
C ALA A 503 9.30 -40.29 4.10
N PHE A 504 8.54 -39.38 4.71
CA PHE A 504 7.20 -39.05 4.25
C PHE A 504 7.24 -38.47 2.83
N CYS A 505 8.11 -37.50 2.54
CA CYS A 505 8.13 -36.91 1.20
C CYS A 505 8.50 -37.97 0.14
N ARG A 506 9.40 -38.92 0.44
CA ARG A 506 9.65 -40.08 -0.46
C ARG A 506 8.42 -40.95 -0.64
N PHE A 507 7.69 -41.24 0.43
CA PHE A 507 6.42 -41.99 0.38
C PHE A 507 5.40 -41.34 -0.56
N ALA A 508 5.32 -40.01 -0.54
CA ALA A 508 4.44 -39.22 -1.38
C ALA A 508 4.94 -39.04 -2.83
N GLY A 509 6.07 -39.63 -3.21
CA GLY A 509 6.69 -39.41 -4.54
C GLY A 509 7.22 -37.97 -4.72
N LYS A 510 7.66 -37.36 -3.62
CA LYS A 510 8.13 -35.98 -3.49
C LYS A 510 9.51 -35.96 -2.81
N ARG A 511 9.96 -34.78 -2.39
CA ARG A 511 11.16 -34.55 -1.57
C ARG A 511 10.91 -33.38 -0.61
N LEU A 512 11.78 -33.16 0.36
CA LEU A 512 11.79 -31.87 1.06
C LEU A 512 12.27 -30.76 0.10
N PRO A 513 11.80 -29.51 0.27
CA PRO A 513 12.38 -28.38 -0.45
C PRO A 513 13.85 -28.18 -0.06
N THR A 514 14.60 -27.52 -0.92
CA THR A 514 15.88 -26.90 -0.55
C THR A 514 15.61 -25.57 0.18
N GLU A 515 16.61 -25.05 0.88
CA GLU A 515 16.50 -23.75 1.53
C GLU A 515 16.12 -22.63 0.56
N ALA A 516 16.74 -22.62 -0.62
CA ALA A 516 16.49 -21.61 -1.64
C ALA A 516 15.09 -21.74 -2.24
N GLU A 517 14.62 -22.97 -2.47
CA GLU A 517 13.27 -23.23 -2.95
C GLU A 517 12.22 -22.75 -1.96
N TRP A 518 12.40 -23.07 -0.68
CA TRP A 518 11.51 -22.63 0.39
C TRP A 518 11.49 -21.10 0.47
N GLU A 519 12.66 -20.46 0.48
CA GLU A 519 12.74 -19.00 0.57
C GLU A 519 12.11 -18.32 -0.65
N LYS A 520 12.39 -18.81 -1.87
CA LYS A 520 11.74 -18.29 -3.09
C LYS A 520 10.23 -18.46 -3.00
N ALA A 521 9.75 -19.64 -2.61
CA ALA A 521 8.32 -19.91 -2.47
C ALA A 521 7.63 -18.97 -1.46
N ALA A 522 8.33 -18.60 -0.38
CA ALA A 522 7.85 -17.68 0.64
C ALA A 522 7.84 -16.23 0.15
N ARG A 523 8.96 -15.75 -0.42
CA ARG A 523 9.19 -14.31 -0.61
C ARG A 523 9.01 -13.77 -2.02
N GLY A 524 8.86 -14.63 -3.01
CA GLY A 524 8.84 -14.18 -4.40
C GLY A 524 10.22 -13.82 -4.95
N ALA A 525 10.28 -13.55 -6.26
CA ALA A 525 11.50 -13.04 -6.90
C ALA A 525 11.72 -11.53 -6.64
N ASP A 526 10.67 -10.83 -6.19
CA ASP A 526 10.66 -9.43 -5.76
C ASP A 526 11.25 -9.21 -4.36
N GLY A 527 11.55 -10.28 -3.61
CA GLY A 527 12.40 -10.21 -2.42
C GLY A 527 11.70 -9.79 -1.14
N ARG A 528 10.40 -10.09 -0.98
CA ARG A 528 9.58 -9.62 0.15
C ARG A 528 10.14 -9.99 1.52
N ARG A 529 9.97 -9.11 2.51
CA ARG A 529 10.38 -9.37 3.91
C ARG A 529 9.54 -10.44 4.60
N TYR A 530 8.22 -10.41 4.40
CA TYR A 530 7.23 -11.41 4.81
C TYR A 530 6.53 -11.96 3.56
N PRO A 531 5.86 -13.13 3.61
CA PRO A 531 5.23 -13.69 2.42
C PRO A 531 4.24 -12.74 1.72
N TRP A 532 3.55 -11.92 2.52
CA TRP A 532 2.57 -10.93 2.07
C TRP A 532 3.12 -9.53 1.77
N GLY A 533 4.40 -9.23 2.04
CA GLY A 533 5.00 -7.93 1.76
C GLY A 533 6.00 -7.46 2.81
N GLU A 534 6.19 -6.14 2.90
CA GLU A 534 7.28 -5.54 3.70
C GLU A 534 6.94 -5.31 5.17
N SER A 535 5.66 -5.01 5.47
CA SER A 535 5.23 -4.65 6.82
C SER A 535 4.67 -5.85 7.58
N TRP A 536 5.06 -5.96 8.86
CA TRP A 536 4.49 -6.96 9.76
C TRP A 536 3.00 -6.69 10.00
N ASP A 537 2.20 -7.75 9.97
CA ASP A 537 0.78 -7.73 10.27
C ASP A 537 0.43 -9.01 11.03
N ALA A 538 0.09 -8.87 12.31
CA ALA A 538 -0.19 -10.00 13.19
C ALA A 538 -1.46 -10.77 12.78
N GLY A 539 -2.34 -10.19 11.97
CA GLY A 539 -3.54 -10.85 11.46
C GLY A 539 -3.29 -11.80 10.29
N ARG A 540 -2.04 -11.92 9.82
CA ARG A 540 -1.67 -12.69 8.62
C ARG A 540 -0.87 -13.96 8.90
N SER A 541 -0.54 -14.25 10.16
CA SER A 541 0.09 -15.52 10.53
C SER A 541 -0.23 -15.93 11.96
N ASN A 542 -0.15 -17.24 12.22
CA ASN A 542 -0.14 -17.75 13.57
C ASN A 542 1.22 -17.50 14.23
N SER A 543 1.31 -16.54 15.14
CA SER A 543 2.52 -16.12 15.86
C SER A 543 2.22 -15.90 17.35
N ASP A 544 3.24 -15.51 18.13
CA ASP A 544 3.07 -15.24 19.57
C ASP A 544 1.97 -14.20 19.87
N HIS A 545 1.79 -13.23 18.97
CA HIS A 545 0.74 -12.21 19.04
C HIS A 545 -0.69 -12.77 19.03
N THR A 546 -0.90 -13.96 18.47
CA THR A 546 -2.24 -14.58 18.42
C THR A 546 -2.67 -15.15 19.76
N ASN A 547 -1.72 -15.44 20.67
CA ASN A 547 -1.93 -16.09 21.95
C ASN A 547 -2.71 -17.42 21.86
N LEU A 548 -2.65 -18.13 20.73
CA LEU A 548 -3.30 -19.44 20.57
C LEU A 548 -2.60 -20.54 21.36
N HIS A 549 -1.28 -20.39 21.60
CA HIS A 549 -0.42 -21.36 22.28
C HIS A 549 -0.46 -22.78 21.69
N ARG A 550 -0.77 -22.88 20.39
CA ARG A 550 -0.86 -24.10 19.57
C ARG A 550 -0.85 -23.76 18.07
N THR A 551 -0.74 -24.78 17.23
CA THR A 551 -0.92 -24.64 15.78
C THR A 551 -2.40 -24.42 15.43
N ALA A 552 -2.65 -23.62 14.39
CA ALA A 552 -3.94 -23.44 13.77
C ALA A 552 -4.10 -24.43 12.60
N PRO A 553 -5.34 -24.74 12.16
CA PRO A 553 -5.55 -25.43 10.90
C PRO A 553 -4.85 -24.72 9.75
N VAL A 554 -4.24 -25.47 8.84
CA VAL A 554 -3.57 -24.91 7.67
C VAL A 554 -4.54 -24.04 6.85
N GLY A 555 -4.07 -22.92 6.33
CA GLY A 555 -4.86 -21.97 5.56
C GLY A 555 -5.76 -21.04 6.37
N SER A 556 -5.68 -21.06 7.71
CA SER A 556 -6.48 -20.19 8.59
C SER A 556 -6.18 -18.68 8.40
N TYR A 557 -5.06 -18.34 7.75
CA TYR A 557 -4.63 -16.97 7.49
C TYR A 557 -4.55 -16.71 5.97
N PRO A 558 -5.69 -16.56 5.28
CA PRO A 558 -5.73 -16.42 3.82
C PRO A 558 -5.05 -15.14 3.30
N GLN A 559 -4.96 -14.09 4.13
CA GLN A 559 -4.27 -12.85 3.79
C GLN A 559 -2.73 -12.93 3.95
N GLY A 560 -2.23 -14.03 4.52
CA GLY A 560 -0.80 -14.31 4.70
C GLY A 560 -0.16 -15.12 3.56
N VAL A 561 -0.88 -15.35 2.48
CA VAL A 561 -0.43 -16.15 1.34
C VAL A 561 0.79 -15.53 0.65
N SER A 562 1.72 -16.35 0.19
CA SER A 562 2.88 -15.90 -0.59
C SER A 562 2.51 -15.42 -1.98
N ALA A 563 3.44 -14.76 -2.67
CA ALA A 563 3.29 -14.32 -4.05
C ALA A 563 2.93 -15.46 -5.03
N TYR A 564 3.22 -16.71 -4.68
CA TYR A 564 2.97 -17.90 -5.50
C TYR A 564 1.80 -18.77 -5.00
N GLY A 565 1.06 -18.32 -3.97
CA GLY A 565 -0.08 -19.06 -3.46
C GLY A 565 0.25 -20.07 -2.34
N ALA A 566 1.47 -20.09 -1.81
CA ALA A 566 1.82 -20.95 -0.67
C ALA A 566 1.34 -20.30 0.64
N HIS A 567 0.59 -21.04 1.44
CA HIS A 567 0.05 -20.61 2.73
C HIS A 567 0.98 -20.94 3.88
N ASP A 568 0.82 -20.21 4.98
CA ASP A 568 1.46 -20.47 6.27
C ASP A 568 3.00 -20.54 6.16
N MET A 569 3.58 -19.84 5.18
CA MET A 569 5.04 -19.73 5.02
C MET A 569 5.68 -18.88 6.13
N ALA A 570 4.86 -18.16 6.91
CA ALA A 570 5.27 -17.51 8.14
C ALA A 570 4.35 -17.97 9.27
N GLY A 571 4.92 -18.39 10.38
CA GLY A 571 4.22 -18.81 11.59
C GLY A 571 3.75 -20.26 11.54
N ASN A 572 2.81 -20.58 12.43
CA ASN A 572 2.24 -21.90 12.62
C ASN A 572 3.28 -22.96 13.05
N ALA A 573 3.96 -23.65 12.14
CA ALA A 573 5.09 -24.53 12.46
C ALA A 573 6.33 -24.17 11.62
N ALA A 574 7.50 -24.21 12.28
CA ALA A 574 8.78 -24.08 11.59
C ALA A 574 9.03 -25.32 10.74
N GLU A 575 9.55 -25.14 9.52
CA GLU A 575 9.57 -26.23 8.54
C GLU A 575 10.98 -26.73 8.22
N TRP A 576 11.15 -28.06 8.22
CA TRP A 576 12.37 -28.73 7.79
C TRP A 576 12.65 -28.60 6.29
N TYR A 577 13.94 -28.47 5.94
CA TYR A 577 14.41 -28.53 4.54
C TYR A 577 15.89 -28.98 4.44
N TYR A 578 16.37 -29.15 3.21
CA TYR A 578 17.77 -29.44 2.91
C TYR A 578 18.65 -28.18 2.92
N ARG A 579 19.74 -28.16 3.69
CA ARG A 579 20.74 -27.07 3.69
C ARG A 579 21.65 -27.13 2.45
N ARG A 580 22.02 -25.96 1.89
CA ARG A 580 23.22 -25.58 1.08
C ARG A 580 23.04 -25.24 -0.40
N SER A 581 24.09 -24.57 -0.90
CA SER A 581 24.18 -23.22 -1.44
C SER A 581 25.21 -23.15 -2.60
N PRO A 582 24.97 -23.84 -3.74
CA PRO A 582 25.43 -23.35 -5.04
C PRO A 582 24.50 -22.27 -5.61
N GLU A 583 25.05 -21.36 -6.42
CA GLU A 583 24.30 -20.27 -7.07
C GLU A 583 23.23 -20.74 -8.05
N ARG A 584 23.34 -21.97 -8.57
CA ARG A 584 22.38 -22.58 -9.50
C ARG A 584 21.89 -23.94 -8.99
N ASN A 585 20.59 -24.09 -8.83
CA ASN A 585 19.92 -25.29 -8.32
C ASN A 585 20.63 -25.89 -7.09
N PRO A 586 20.74 -25.15 -5.98
CA PRO A 586 21.41 -25.62 -4.78
C PRO A 586 20.88 -26.97 -4.27
N LYS A 587 21.60 -28.07 -4.57
CA LYS A 587 21.20 -29.44 -4.16
C LYS A 587 21.71 -29.87 -2.78
N GLY A 588 22.38 -28.99 -2.03
CA GLY A 588 22.85 -29.31 -0.68
C GLY A 588 24.11 -30.20 -0.62
N PRO A 589 24.72 -30.45 0.56
CA PRO A 589 25.76 -31.45 0.76
C PRO A 589 25.14 -32.83 1.02
N VAL A 590 25.94 -33.87 0.90
CA VAL A 590 25.56 -35.24 1.28
C VAL A 590 25.62 -35.44 2.82
N SER A 591 26.32 -34.57 3.56
CA SER A 591 26.51 -34.66 5.02
C SER A 591 26.45 -33.31 5.76
N GLY A 592 25.95 -33.37 7.00
CA GLY A 592 25.90 -32.25 7.94
C GLY A 592 25.17 -32.63 9.22
N GLU A 593 25.72 -32.26 10.37
CA GLU A 593 25.23 -32.55 11.73
C GLU A 593 23.97 -31.76 12.12
N SER A 594 23.65 -30.71 11.35
CA SER A 594 22.52 -29.81 11.57
C SER A 594 21.72 -29.59 10.27
N LYS A 595 20.39 -29.48 10.41
CA LYS A 595 19.39 -29.19 9.37
C LYS A 595 18.73 -27.85 9.71
N VAL A 596 18.23 -27.15 8.70
CA VAL A 596 17.75 -25.78 8.90
C VAL A 596 16.23 -25.76 8.89
N LEU A 597 15.67 -24.81 9.63
CA LEU A 597 14.25 -24.54 9.88
C LEU A 597 13.93 -23.09 9.46
N ARG A 598 12.75 -22.88 8.86
CA ARG A 598 12.29 -21.58 8.31
C ARG A 598 10.85 -21.31 8.69
N GLY A 599 10.43 -20.06 8.50
CA GLY A 599 9.05 -19.61 8.65
C GLY A 599 8.69 -19.16 10.06
N GLY A 600 9.44 -19.58 11.07
CA GLY A 600 9.04 -19.35 12.46
C GLY A 600 7.88 -20.27 12.87
N SER A 601 7.33 -20.08 14.05
CA SER A 601 6.23 -20.89 14.58
C SER A 601 5.19 -20.05 15.30
N TRP A 602 4.12 -20.70 15.77
CA TRP A 602 3.06 -20.08 16.59
C TRP A 602 3.55 -19.37 17.87
N ASP A 603 4.78 -19.63 18.31
CA ASP A 603 5.37 -19.09 19.55
C ASP A 603 6.46 -18.05 19.30
N ASN A 604 6.70 -17.71 18.04
CA ASN A 604 7.77 -16.81 17.62
C ASN A 604 7.27 -15.38 17.40
N LYS A 605 8.13 -14.41 17.73
CA LYS A 605 7.91 -12.97 17.52
C LYS A 605 8.00 -12.60 16.05
N SER A 606 7.40 -11.47 15.65
CA SER A 606 7.42 -10.92 14.29
C SER A 606 8.77 -10.99 13.57
N LYS A 607 9.87 -10.72 14.27
CA LYS A 607 11.23 -10.79 13.69
C LYS A 607 11.63 -12.19 13.22
N ASP A 608 11.14 -13.24 13.84
CA ASP A 608 11.47 -14.62 13.49
C ASP A 608 10.50 -15.17 12.41
N GLN A 609 9.53 -14.36 11.97
CA GLN A 609 8.52 -14.70 10.97
C GLN A 609 8.89 -14.22 9.55
N ARG A 610 10.09 -13.62 9.39
CA ARG A 610 10.58 -13.14 8.09
C ARG A 610 10.86 -14.32 7.15
N SER A 611 10.67 -14.10 5.85
CA SER A 611 10.96 -15.13 4.83
C SER A 611 12.44 -15.54 4.80
N THR A 612 13.34 -14.67 5.25
CA THR A 612 14.79 -14.89 5.32
C THR A 612 15.27 -15.50 6.64
N PHE A 613 14.46 -15.40 7.71
CA PHE A 613 14.84 -15.86 9.04
C PHE A 613 15.12 -17.35 9.02
N ARG A 614 16.28 -17.74 9.55
CA ARG A 614 16.74 -19.13 9.57
C ARG A 614 17.30 -19.51 10.92
N HIS A 615 16.91 -20.70 11.38
CA HIS A 615 17.50 -21.36 12.55
C HIS A 615 17.87 -22.78 12.16
N ASP A 616 18.81 -23.41 12.86
CA ASP A 616 19.22 -24.78 12.57
C ASP A 616 19.17 -25.64 13.83
N ASP A 617 18.94 -26.94 13.64
CA ASP A 617 18.85 -27.91 14.71
C ASP A 617 19.30 -29.29 14.21
N THR A 618 19.54 -30.22 15.12
CA THR A 618 19.94 -31.58 14.76
C THR A 618 18.80 -32.28 14.01
N PRO A 619 19.09 -33.18 13.05
CA PRO A 619 18.04 -33.89 12.30
C PRO A 619 17.15 -34.79 13.18
N ASN A 620 17.52 -34.99 14.44
CA ASN A 620 16.82 -35.80 15.42
C ASN A 620 15.81 -34.99 16.26
N GLU A 621 15.87 -33.65 16.23
CA GLU A 621 14.99 -32.78 17.01
C GLU A 621 13.53 -32.95 16.58
N ARG A 622 12.60 -32.94 17.55
CA ARG A 622 11.17 -33.22 17.38
C ARG A 622 10.29 -32.28 18.19
N GLY A 623 10.64 -31.01 18.25
CA GLY A 623 9.88 -30.00 19.00
C GLY A 623 8.44 -29.81 18.51
N ARG A 624 7.54 -29.42 19.42
CA ARG A 624 6.12 -29.10 19.16
C ARG A 624 5.89 -27.89 18.22
N ARG A 625 6.97 -27.23 17.83
CA ARG A 625 7.00 -26.07 16.92
C ARG A 625 7.47 -26.45 15.53
N ILE A 626 7.86 -27.71 15.31
CA ILE A 626 8.56 -28.16 14.11
C ILE A 626 7.66 -29.12 13.32
N GLY A 627 7.44 -28.75 12.05
CA GLY A 627 6.72 -29.50 11.03
C GLY A 627 7.52 -29.52 9.72
N PHE A 628 6.82 -29.67 8.59
CA PHE A 628 7.43 -29.63 7.26
C PHE A 628 6.38 -29.48 6.15
N ARG A 629 6.86 -29.21 4.94
CA ARG A 629 6.11 -29.39 3.69
C ARG A 629 6.99 -30.06 2.64
N CYS A 630 6.37 -30.64 1.60
CA CYS A 630 7.12 -31.29 0.52
C CYS A 630 7.21 -30.41 -0.73
N ALA A 631 8.17 -30.74 -1.60
CA ALA A 631 8.38 -30.18 -2.93
C ALA A 631 8.55 -31.31 -3.96
N LYS A 632 8.36 -30.99 -5.24
CA LYS A 632 8.49 -31.93 -6.36
C LYS A 632 9.05 -31.20 -7.56
N ASP A 633 9.97 -31.83 -8.28
CA ASP A 633 10.51 -31.26 -9.53
C ASP A 633 9.37 -31.14 -10.56
N ALA A 634 9.37 -30.06 -11.35
CA ALA A 634 8.47 -29.92 -12.49
C ALA A 634 9.23 -30.36 -13.75
N GLU A 635 8.60 -31.18 -14.60
CA GLU A 635 9.26 -31.61 -15.85
C GLU A 635 9.63 -30.40 -16.73
N PRO A 636 10.73 -30.48 -17.52
CA PRO A 636 11.25 -29.38 -18.33
C PRO A 636 10.28 -28.76 -19.32
#